data_AF-A0A7K2PCB2-F1
#
_entry.id   AF-A0A7K2PCB2-F1
#
_cell.length_a   1.000
_cell.length_b   1.000
_cell.length_c   1.000
_cell.angle_alpha   90.00
_cell.angle_beta   90.00
_cell.angle_gamma   90.00
#
_symmetry.space_group_name_H-M   'P 1'
#
loop_
_entity.id
_entity.type
_entity.pdbx_description
1 polymer ?
#
loop_
_entity_poly.entity_id
_entity_poly.type
_entity_poly.pdbx_seq_one_letter_code
_entity_poly.pdbx_strand_id
1 'polypeptide(L)'
;MTDLDTGQQALLLSTDANHGDLQVATADDVLKAADAARAQINRSTRLALAYAAAAQPAPAPKPAWTIADQDTGLPLTVTCMAGCNTAHWERNRGVDRADEINCTQYDRANTVYLPVSCGSNDGEDWNFLSVEITSRPVHPDPAKRIPVADVEVSEDHYITDLDPDGLAVVIDKIEQRVAAMRVRHTELVHARNEYLGRQA
;
A
#
# COMPACT_ATOMS: atom_id res chain seq x y z
N MET A 1 -17.01 -13.52 31.26
CA MET A 1 -17.94 -13.27 32.39
C MET A 1 -18.14 -14.57 33.14
N THR A 2 -18.37 -14.55 34.44
CA THR A 2 -18.67 -15.79 35.18
C THR A 2 -20.16 -16.06 35.09
N ASP A 3 -20.53 -17.21 34.53
CA ASP A 3 -21.91 -17.70 34.57
C ASP A 3 -22.30 -17.91 36.04
N LEU A 4 -23.35 -17.22 36.48
CA LEU A 4 -23.79 -17.23 37.88
C LEU A 4 -24.46 -18.56 38.27
N ASP A 5 -24.97 -19.32 37.30
CA ASP A 5 -25.65 -20.60 37.54
C ASP A 5 -24.66 -21.76 37.58
N THR A 6 -23.58 -21.70 36.79
CA THR A 6 -22.59 -22.78 36.68
C THR A 6 -21.24 -22.48 37.33
N GLY A 7 -20.97 -21.22 37.65
CA GLY A 7 -19.69 -20.75 38.19
C GLY A 7 -18.53 -20.78 37.19
N GLN A 8 -18.77 -21.15 35.93
CA GLN A 8 -17.74 -21.25 34.90
C GLN A 8 -17.51 -19.92 34.19
N GLN A 9 -16.30 -19.74 33.63
CA GLN A 9 -16.06 -18.62 32.72
C GLN A 9 -16.78 -18.87 31.39
N ALA A 10 -17.66 -17.94 31.04
CA ALA A 10 -18.39 -17.90 29.79
C ALA A 10 -17.97 -16.67 28.96
N LEU A 11 -17.79 -16.87 27.66
CA LEU A 11 -17.74 -15.78 26.70
C LEU A 11 -19.16 -15.49 26.26
N LEU A 12 -19.47 -14.20 26.11
CA LEU A 12 -20.73 -13.78 25.51
C LEU A 12 -20.46 -13.16 24.15
N LEU A 13 -21.28 -13.55 23.18
CA LEU A 13 -21.32 -12.95 21.87
C LEU A 13 -22.67 -12.25 21.69
N SER A 14 -22.64 -11.04 21.13
CA SER A 14 -23.83 -10.37 20.60
C SER A 14 -23.74 -10.34 19.09
N THR A 15 -24.85 -10.65 18.43
CA THR A 15 -24.97 -10.48 16.97
C THR A 15 -25.51 -9.09 16.58
N ASP A 16 -26.02 -8.33 17.54
CA ASP A 16 -26.57 -6.99 17.36
C ASP A 16 -25.72 -5.90 18.02
N ALA A 17 -25.72 -4.72 17.39
CA ALA A 17 -25.03 -3.53 17.89
C ALA A 17 -25.57 -3.03 19.24
N ASN A 18 -26.82 -3.38 19.58
CA ASN A 18 -27.50 -2.97 20.82
C ASN A 18 -27.47 -4.05 21.91
N HIS A 19 -26.69 -5.13 21.73
CA HIS A 19 -26.59 -6.23 22.70
C HIS A 19 -27.92 -6.90 23.07
N GLY A 20 -28.91 -6.86 22.15
CA GLY A 20 -30.26 -7.39 22.39
C GLY A 20 -30.28 -8.89 22.60
N ASP A 21 -29.49 -9.62 21.81
CA ASP A 21 -29.37 -11.07 21.86
C ASP A 21 -27.95 -11.49 22.24
N LEU A 22 -27.71 -11.62 23.55
CA LEU A 22 -26.48 -12.16 24.11
C LEU A 22 -26.57 -13.69 24.20
N GLN A 23 -25.61 -14.36 23.59
CA GLN A 23 -25.51 -15.82 23.63
C GLN A 23 -24.21 -16.25 24.31
N VAL A 24 -24.28 -17.31 25.12
CA VAL A 24 -23.07 -17.99 25.62
C VAL A 24 -22.40 -18.64 24.41
N ALA A 25 -21.13 -18.31 24.22
CA ALA A 25 -20.34 -18.69 23.06
C ALA A 25 -19.05 -19.39 23.51
N THR A 26 -18.55 -20.29 22.67
CA THR A 26 -17.18 -20.82 22.83
C THR A 26 -16.15 -19.80 22.32
N ALA A 27 -14.87 -20.03 22.63
CA ALA A 27 -13.80 -19.20 22.07
C ALA A 27 -13.77 -19.25 20.53
N ASP A 28 -14.00 -20.43 19.94
CA ASP A 28 -14.05 -20.60 18.48
C ASP A 28 -15.22 -19.84 17.85
N ASP A 29 -16.39 -19.83 18.50
CA ASP A 29 -17.54 -19.05 18.03
C ASP A 29 -17.25 -17.56 18.04
N VAL A 30 -16.58 -17.06 19.10
CA VAL A 30 -16.17 -15.66 19.20
C VAL A 30 -15.14 -15.30 18.14
N LEU A 31 -14.13 -16.14 17.92
CA LEU A 31 -13.11 -15.91 16.90
C LEU A 31 -13.73 -15.91 15.49
N LYS A 32 -14.63 -16.85 15.19
CA LYS A 32 -15.34 -16.92 13.91
C LYS A 32 -16.22 -15.69 13.67
N ALA A 33 -16.91 -15.22 14.70
CA ALA A 33 -17.72 -14.00 14.62
C ALA A 33 -16.85 -12.75 14.43
N ALA A 34 -15.71 -12.68 15.13
CA ALA A 34 -14.73 -11.61 14.96
C ALA A 34 -14.15 -11.59 13.53
N ASP A 35 -13.82 -12.75 12.96
CA ASP A 35 -13.36 -12.87 11.58
C ASP A 35 -14.41 -12.42 10.57
N ALA A 36 -15.68 -12.79 10.78
CA ALA A 36 -16.78 -12.36 9.92
C ALA A 36 -16.99 -10.83 9.99
N ALA A 37 -16.94 -10.25 11.20
CA ALA A 37 -17.01 -8.81 11.40
C ALA A 37 -15.82 -8.09 10.75
N ARG A 38 -14.60 -8.60 10.93
CA ARG A 38 -13.37 -8.07 10.31
C ARG A 38 -13.44 -8.16 8.79
N ALA A 39 -13.97 -9.25 8.23
CA ALA A 39 -14.21 -9.37 6.79
C ALA A 39 -15.23 -8.33 6.29
N GLN A 40 -16.29 -8.07 7.06
CA GLN A 40 -17.28 -7.04 6.73
C GLN A 40 -16.70 -5.64 6.79
N ILE A 41 -15.96 -5.31 7.86
CA ILE A 41 -15.22 -4.05 7.99
C ILE A 41 -14.28 -3.89 6.79
N ASN A 42 -13.49 -4.91 6.45
CA ASN A 42 -12.60 -4.88 5.30
C ASN A 42 -13.33 -4.67 3.96
N ARG A 43 -14.53 -5.24 3.79
CA ARG A 43 -15.37 -4.97 2.61
C ARG A 43 -15.84 -3.51 2.59
N SER A 44 -16.36 -3.01 3.70
CA SER A 44 -16.83 -1.62 3.83
C SER A 44 -15.70 -0.61 3.64
N THR A 45 -14.52 -0.85 4.23
CA THR A 45 -13.32 -0.05 4.03
C THR A 45 -12.92 -0.03 2.56
N ARG A 46 -12.87 -1.19 1.88
CA ARG A 46 -12.57 -1.22 0.45
C ARG A 46 -13.58 -0.44 -0.38
N LEU A 47 -14.87 -0.56 -0.06
CA LEU A 47 -15.92 0.18 -0.76
C LEU A 47 -15.79 1.70 -0.53
N ALA A 48 -15.55 2.11 0.71
CA ALA A 48 -15.33 3.52 1.07
C ALA A 48 -14.09 4.10 0.38
N LEU A 49 -12.99 3.34 0.34
CA LEU A 49 -11.76 3.74 -0.36
C LEU A 49 -11.99 3.83 -1.87
N ALA A 50 -12.66 2.84 -2.47
CA ALA A 50 -13.00 2.86 -3.89
C ALA A 50 -13.91 4.05 -4.24
N TYR A 51 -14.91 4.34 -3.40
CA TYR A 51 -15.78 5.51 -3.57
C TYR A 51 -14.98 6.81 -3.45
N ALA A 52 -14.15 6.95 -2.41
CA ALA A 52 -13.34 8.14 -2.19
C ALA A 52 -12.40 8.40 -3.37
N ALA A 53 -11.77 7.36 -3.90
CA ALA A 53 -10.87 7.50 -5.03
C ALA A 53 -11.61 7.74 -6.35
N ALA A 54 -12.79 7.14 -6.55
CA ALA A 54 -13.68 7.50 -7.67
C ALA A 54 -14.17 8.95 -7.61
N ALA A 55 -14.31 9.50 -6.41
CA ALA A 55 -14.68 10.90 -6.18
C ALA A 55 -13.49 11.86 -6.26
N GLN A 56 -12.24 11.37 -6.16
CA GLN A 56 -11.07 12.21 -6.33
C GLN A 56 -10.87 12.54 -7.81
N PRO A 57 -10.74 13.84 -8.16
CA PRO A 57 -10.35 14.21 -9.51
C PRO A 57 -8.97 13.59 -9.79
N ALA A 58 -8.83 12.99 -10.97
CA ALA A 58 -7.55 12.46 -11.40
C ALA A 58 -6.48 13.56 -11.28
N PRO A 59 -5.30 13.27 -10.71
CA PRO A 59 -4.23 14.25 -10.66
C PRO A 59 -3.96 14.76 -12.06
N ALA A 60 -3.84 16.08 -12.21
CA ALA A 60 -3.55 16.67 -13.52
C ALA A 60 -2.26 16.04 -14.06
N PRO A 61 -2.26 15.59 -15.33
CA PRO A 61 -1.07 15.00 -15.91
C PRO A 61 0.08 16.01 -15.86
N LYS A 62 1.27 15.54 -15.48
CA LYS A 62 2.48 16.36 -15.64
C LYS A 62 2.64 16.71 -17.13
N PRO A 63 3.09 17.93 -17.47
CA PRO A 63 3.37 18.28 -18.86
C PRO A 63 4.32 17.27 -19.51
N ALA A 64 4.01 16.89 -20.74
CA ALA A 64 4.92 16.10 -21.57
C ALA A 64 6.22 16.88 -21.80
N TRP A 65 7.32 16.16 -21.95
CA TRP A 65 8.64 16.73 -22.21
C TRP A 65 9.39 15.89 -23.22
N THR A 66 10.48 16.43 -23.77
CA THR A 66 11.25 15.78 -24.84
C THR A 66 12.72 15.66 -24.44
N ILE A 67 13.33 14.50 -24.70
CA ILE A 67 14.79 14.28 -24.66
C ILE A 67 15.32 13.93 -26.04
N ALA A 68 16.64 14.04 -26.21
CA ALA A 68 17.35 13.34 -27.27
C ALA A 68 17.61 11.90 -26.78
N ASP A 69 17.01 10.91 -27.42
CA ASP A 69 17.27 9.51 -27.11
C ASP A 69 18.71 9.16 -27.51
N GLN A 70 19.52 8.65 -26.57
CA GLN A 70 20.90 8.29 -26.84
C GLN A 70 21.04 7.17 -27.88
N ASP A 71 20.08 6.26 -27.94
CA ASP A 71 20.17 5.08 -28.80
C ASP A 71 19.88 5.44 -30.27
N THR A 72 19.02 6.44 -30.52
CA THR A 72 18.58 6.84 -31.88
C THR A 72 19.02 8.23 -32.31
N GLY A 73 19.42 9.09 -31.37
CA GLY A 73 19.68 10.52 -31.59
C GLY A 73 18.43 11.33 -31.92
N LEU A 74 17.24 10.72 -31.93
CA LEU A 74 15.99 11.37 -32.29
C LEU A 74 15.30 11.97 -31.06
N PRO A 75 14.49 13.03 -31.23
CA PRO A 75 13.65 13.54 -30.15
C PRO A 75 12.61 12.50 -29.71
N LEU A 76 12.57 12.20 -28.41
CA LEU A 76 11.59 11.33 -27.78
C LEU A 76 10.72 12.13 -26.82
N THR A 77 9.41 12.17 -27.08
CA THR A 77 8.43 12.80 -26.19
C THR A 77 7.93 11.80 -25.15
N VAL A 78 8.01 12.19 -23.88
CA VAL A 78 7.68 11.37 -22.71
C VAL A 78 6.56 12.04 -21.94
N THR A 79 5.58 11.24 -21.52
CA THR A 79 4.49 11.65 -20.63
C THR A 79 4.55 10.80 -19.36
N CYS A 80 4.54 11.45 -18.20
CA CYS A 80 4.53 10.73 -16.93
C CYS A 80 3.17 10.10 -16.65
N MET A 81 3.15 9.01 -15.89
CA MET A 81 1.89 8.53 -15.30
C MET A 81 1.29 9.58 -14.35
N ALA A 82 -0.03 9.56 -14.20
CA ALA A 82 -0.74 10.37 -13.22
C ALA A 82 -0.17 10.13 -11.81
N GLY A 83 -0.01 11.19 -11.02
CA GLY A 83 0.50 11.09 -9.65
C GLY A 83 2.02 10.88 -9.52
N CYS A 84 2.76 10.73 -10.63
CA CYS A 84 4.23 10.67 -10.60
C CYS A 84 4.78 11.87 -9.81
N ASN A 85 5.61 11.61 -8.79
CA ASN A 85 6.22 12.64 -7.96
C ASN A 85 7.75 12.53 -7.91
N THR A 86 8.34 11.58 -8.63
CA THR A 86 9.76 11.62 -8.97
C THR A 86 10.08 12.91 -9.71
N ALA A 87 11.10 13.62 -9.22
CA ALA A 87 11.77 14.60 -10.04
C ALA A 87 12.54 13.84 -11.11
N HIS A 88 12.12 13.93 -12.36
CA HIS A 88 12.98 13.55 -13.49
C HIS A 88 14.06 14.63 -13.64
N TRP A 89 14.90 14.77 -12.61
CA TRP A 89 15.92 15.81 -12.45
C TRP A 89 17.00 15.74 -13.53
N GLU A 90 17.04 14.64 -14.28
CA GLU A 90 17.85 14.46 -15.50
C GLU A 90 17.44 15.41 -16.65
N ARG A 91 16.33 16.17 -16.48
CA ARG A 91 15.98 17.38 -17.29
C ARG A 91 17.17 18.27 -17.65
N ASN A 92 18.25 18.27 -16.88
CA ASN A 92 19.39 19.19 -17.02
C ASN A 92 20.63 18.62 -17.70
N ARG A 93 20.71 17.31 -18.00
CA ARG A 93 21.92 16.74 -18.64
C ARG A 93 21.74 16.36 -20.10
N GLY A 94 20.50 16.16 -20.56
CA GLY A 94 20.22 15.94 -21.99
C GLY A 94 20.73 14.60 -22.53
N VAL A 95 20.95 13.62 -21.66
CA VAL A 95 21.50 12.30 -22.00
C VAL A 95 20.95 11.27 -21.02
N ASP A 96 19.74 10.77 -21.27
CA ASP A 96 19.24 9.53 -20.67
C ASP A 96 18.93 8.54 -21.80
N ARG A 97 19.15 7.26 -21.56
CA ARG A 97 18.64 6.23 -22.47
C ARG A 97 17.14 6.11 -22.25
N ALA A 98 16.38 5.94 -23.32
CA ALA A 98 14.92 5.86 -23.24
C ALA A 98 14.46 4.82 -22.20
N ASP A 99 15.10 3.65 -22.17
CA ASP A 99 14.77 2.53 -21.28
C ASP A 99 15.05 2.78 -19.78
N GLU A 100 15.79 3.83 -19.43
CA GLU A 100 16.12 4.21 -18.05
C GLU A 100 15.09 5.16 -17.43
N ILE A 101 14.19 5.72 -18.24
CA ILE A 101 13.16 6.63 -17.74
C ILE A 101 12.13 5.84 -16.94
N ASN A 102 12.09 6.10 -15.64
CA ASN A 102 11.13 5.50 -14.71
C ASN A 102 10.30 6.58 -13.98
N CYS A 103 8.99 6.51 -14.12
CA CYS A 103 8.07 7.33 -13.35
C CYS A 103 7.71 6.60 -12.05
N THR A 104 7.98 7.22 -10.91
CA THR A 104 7.57 6.70 -9.60
C THR A 104 6.61 7.69 -8.93
N GLN A 105 5.60 7.12 -8.29
CA GLN A 105 4.84 7.78 -7.25
C GLN A 105 5.19 7.07 -5.96
N TYR A 106 5.82 7.76 -5.02
CA TYR A 106 6.10 7.28 -3.67
C TYR A 106 5.41 8.18 -2.65
N ASP A 107 4.92 7.64 -1.54
CA ASP A 107 4.32 8.47 -0.50
C ASP A 107 5.13 8.35 0.79
N ARG A 108 6.04 9.30 0.97
CA ARG A 108 6.92 9.34 2.16
C ARG A 108 6.14 9.57 3.45
N ALA A 109 5.00 10.26 3.40
CA ALA A 109 4.15 10.44 4.57
C ALA A 109 3.47 9.13 4.99
N ASN A 110 3.27 8.23 4.01
CA ASN A 110 2.84 6.86 4.21
C ASN A 110 4.00 5.87 4.03
N THR A 111 5.20 6.18 4.51
CA THR A 111 6.29 5.20 4.74
C THR A 111 6.50 5.07 6.24
N VAL A 112 6.54 3.84 6.76
CA VAL A 112 6.88 3.59 8.17
C VAL A 112 8.30 3.06 8.24
N TYR A 113 9.02 3.56 9.22
CA TYR A 113 10.30 3.04 9.64
C TYR A 113 10.10 2.14 10.86
N LEU A 114 10.74 0.97 10.83
CA LEU A 114 10.87 0.10 11.98
C LEU A 114 12.36 0.01 12.36
N PRO A 115 12.68 -0.05 13.66
CA PRO A 115 14.03 -0.34 14.12
C PRO A 115 14.29 -1.81 13.82
N VAL A 116 14.96 -2.06 12.72
CA VAL A 116 15.23 -3.40 12.22
C VAL A 116 16.72 -3.67 12.43
N SER A 117 17.06 -4.81 13.03
CA SER A 117 18.45 -5.22 13.16
C SER A 117 18.92 -5.92 11.89
N CYS A 118 20.08 -5.49 11.38
CA CYS A 118 20.78 -6.08 10.23
C CYS A 118 22.07 -6.75 10.74
N GLY A 119 21.95 -7.88 11.43
CA GLY A 119 23.11 -8.58 11.98
C GLY A 119 23.70 -7.91 13.23
N SER A 120 25.02 -7.69 13.27
CA SER A 120 25.74 -7.29 14.49
C SER A 120 25.79 -5.79 14.79
N ASN A 121 25.16 -4.95 13.96
CA ASN A 121 25.14 -3.51 14.18
C ASN A 121 23.72 -3.01 14.49
N ASP A 122 23.73 -2.07 15.43
CA ASP A 122 22.74 -1.16 15.98
C ASP A 122 21.50 -1.01 15.09
N GLY A 123 20.31 -1.26 15.65
CA GLY A 123 19.05 -1.20 14.90
C GLY A 123 18.88 0.11 14.15
N GLU A 124 18.98 0.05 12.82
CA GLU A 124 18.73 1.17 11.94
C GLU A 124 17.23 1.25 11.62
N ASP A 125 16.73 2.47 11.39
CA ASP A 125 15.37 2.70 10.96
C ASP A 125 15.25 2.34 9.47
N TRP A 126 14.66 1.17 9.17
CA TRP A 126 14.45 0.68 7.81
C TRP A 126 13.03 0.91 7.33
N ASN A 127 12.89 1.21 6.03
CA ASN A 127 11.59 1.22 5.38
C ASN A 127 10.95 -0.18 5.51
N PHE A 128 9.69 -0.22 5.96
CA PHE A 128 8.99 -1.48 6.14
C PHE A 128 7.63 -1.46 5.44
N LEU A 129 7.40 -2.46 4.57
CA LEU A 129 6.17 -2.60 3.76
C LEU A 129 5.80 -1.31 3.03
N SER A 130 6.78 -0.71 2.35
CA SER A 130 6.58 0.45 1.48
C SER A 130 5.96 -0.02 0.15
N VAL A 131 5.09 0.80 -0.44
CA VAL A 131 4.48 0.52 -1.76
C VAL A 131 4.63 1.72 -2.66
N GLU A 132 5.37 1.53 -3.74
CA GLU A 132 5.56 2.50 -4.80
C GLU A 132 4.72 2.09 -6.00
N ILE A 133 4.17 3.09 -6.71
CA ILE A 133 3.58 2.86 -8.01
C ILE A 133 4.62 3.29 -9.03
N THR A 134 4.96 2.40 -9.96
CA THR A 134 6.00 2.65 -10.96
C THR A 134 5.49 2.38 -12.37
N SER A 135 6.05 3.09 -13.34
CA SER A 135 5.86 2.80 -14.76
C SER A 135 7.08 3.25 -15.55
N ARG A 136 7.41 2.51 -16.60
CA ARG A 136 8.50 2.83 -17.51
C ARG A 136 7.92 3.24 -18.86
N PRO A 137 7.62 4.53 -19.08
CA PRO A 137 6.72 4.98 -20.16
C PRO A 137 7.17 4.60 -21.56
N VAL A 138 8.48 4.40 -21.77
CA VAL A 138 9.08 4.14 -23.09
C VAL A 138 9.87 2.82 -23.13
N HIS A 139 9.71 1.96 -22.12
CA HIS A 139 10.42 0.68 -22.05
C HIS A 139 10.05 -0.24 -23.24
N PRO A 140 10.98 -1.04 -23.81
CA PRO A 140 10.69 -1.86 -24.99
C PRO A 140 9.56 -2.88 -24.76
N ASP A 141 9.49 -3.48 -23.58
CA ASP A 141 8.36 -4.33 -23.16
C ASP A 141 7.13 -3.48 -22.79
N PRO A 142 6.00 -3.60 -23.52
CA PRO A 142 4.77 -2.86 -23.24
C PRO A 142 4.18 -3.14 -21.87
N ALA A 143 4.40 -4.33 -21.29
CA ALA A 143 3.88 -4.68 -19.98
C ALA A 143 4.48 -3.79 -18.87
N LYS A 144 5.71 -3.31 -19.06
CA LYS A 144 6.38 -2.41 -18.11
C LYS A 144 6.00 -0.93 -18.27
N ARG A 145 5.27 -0.58 -19.33
CA ARG A 145 4.76 0.78 -19.57
C ARG A 145 3.50 1.07 -18.77
N ILE A 146 2.76 0.02 -18.42
CA ILE A 146 1.55 0.11 -17.62
C ILE A 146 1.95 0.31 -16.15
N PRO A 147 1.29 1.21 -15.39
CA PRO A 147 1.53 1.33 -13.96
C PRO A 147 1.38 0.00 -13.21
N VAL A 148 2.36 -0.29 -12.37
CA VAL A 148 2.44 -1.44 -11.46
C VAL A 148 2.77 -0.98 -10.05
N ALA A 149 2.54 -1.84 -9.05
CA ALA A 149 3.00 -1.60 -7.69
C ALA A 149 4.26 -2.41 -7.41
N ASP A 150 5.29 -1.74 -6.91
CA ASP A 150 6.48 -2.35 -6.33
C ASP A 150 6.32 -2.33 -4.81
N VAL A 151 6.53 -3.49 -4.17
CA VAL A 151 6.41 -3.66 -2.72
C VAL A 151 7.76 -4.04 -2.17
N GLU A 152 8.26 -3.24 -1.22
CA GLU A 152 9.50 -3.54 -0.51
C GLU A 152 9.24 -4.63 0.53
N VAL A 153 9.98 -5.74 0.42
CA VAL A 153 9.96 -6.87 1.35
C VAL A 153 11.37 -7.01 1.93
N SER A 154 11.50 -7.07 3.27
CA SER A 154 12.80 -7.30 3.91
C SER A 154 13.03 -8.79 4.14
N GLU A 155 14.07 -9.37 3.55
CA GLU A 155 14.56 -10.72 3.85
C GLU A 155 15.70 -10.64 4.88
N ASP A 156 15.81 -11.60 5.80
CA ASP A 156 16.86 -11.71 6.85
C ASP A 156 16.93 -10.59 7.89
N HIS A 157 15.81 -9.94 8.16
CA HIS A 157 15.70 -8.81 9.07
C HIS A 157 14.71 -9.12 10.20
N TYR A 158 15.09 -8.85 11.45
CA TYR A 158 14.26 -9.14 12.61
C TYR A 158 14.32 -8.04 13.68
N ILE A 159 13.23 -7.96 14.46
CA ILE A 159 13.15 -7.16 15.68
C ILE A 159 13.29 -8.15 16.84
N THR A 160 14.33 -8.02 17.66
CA THR A 160 14.55 -8.92 18.81
C THR A 160 13.95 -8.35 20.08
N ASP A 161 13.78 -9.21 21.07
CA ASP A 161 13.52 -8.84 22.47
C ASP A 161 12.27 -7.96 22.69
N LEU A 162 11.25 -8.14 21.85
CA LEU A 162 9.96 -7.46 22.01
C LEU A 162 9.22 -8.00 23.25
N ASP A 163 8.89 -7.11 24.17
CA ASP A 163 7.90 -7.36 25.21
C ASP A 163 6.47 -7.30 24.60
N PRO A 164 5.41 -7.65 25.37
CA PRO A 164 4.05 -7.64 24.85
C PRO A 164 3.60 -6.27 24.31
N ASP A 165 4.04 -5.17 24.93
CA ASP A 165 3.69 -3.81 24.49
C ASP A 165 4.42 -3.48 23.18
N GLY A 166 5.69 -3.84 23.05
CA GLY A 166 6.47 -3.71 21.83
C GLY A 166 5.89 -4.52 20.68
N LEU A 167 5.44 -5.75 20.94
CA LEU A 167 4.73 -6.56 19.94
C LEU A 167 3.41 -5.91 19.53
N ALA A 168 2.65 -5.35 20.47
CA ALA A 168 1.41 -4.62 20.16
C ALA A 168 1.68 -3.42 19.24
N VAL A 169 2.74 -2.66 19.48
CA VAL A 169 3.15 -1.54 18.61
C VAL A 169 3.49 -2.02 17.19
N VAL A 170 4.18 -3.16 17.05
CA VAL A 170 4.48 -3.74 15.73
C VAL A 170 3.20 -4.16 15.00
N ILE A 171 2.26 -4.80 15.69
CA ILE A 171 0.95 -5.18 15.14
C ILE A 171 0.21 -3.95 14.63
N ASP A 172 0.07 -2.91 15.45
CA ASP A 172 -0.61 -1.68 15.09
C ASP A 172 0.01 -1.01 13.86
N LYS A 173 1.35 -0.97 13.80
CA LYS A 173 2.07 -0.46 12.62
C LYS A 173 1.78 -1.29 11.37
N ILE A 174 1.79 -2.62 11.47
CA ILE A 174 1.45 -3.50 10.34
C ILE A 174 0.01 -3.28 9.88
N GLU A 175 -0.95 -3.15 10.80
CA GLU A 175 -2.35 -2.89 10.44
C GLU A 175 -2.50 -1.54 9.73
N GLN A 176 -1.80 -0.49 10.20
CA GLN A 176 -1.73 0.79 9.51
C GLN A 176 -1.09 0.68 8.12
N ARG A 177 -0.04 -0.14 7.95
CA ARG A 177 0.56 -0.42 6.62
C ARG A 177 -0.43 -1.07 5.70
N VAL A 178 -1.14 -2.09 6.15
CA VAL A 178 -2.17 -2.77 5.36
C VAL A 178 -3.26 -1.78 4.93
N ALA A 179 -3.67 -0.86 5.80
CA ALA A 179 -4.60 0.20 5.44
C ALA A 179 -4.02 1.12 4.36
N ALA A 180 -2.77 1.58 4.49
CA ALA A 180 -2.09 2.39 3.48
C ALA A 180 -1.95 1.66 2.14
N MET A 181 -1.59 0.37 2.13
CA MET A 181 -1.51 -0.45 0.92
C MET A 181 -2.85 -0.51 0.18
N ARG A 182 -3.98 -0.52 0.89
CA ARG A 182 -5.32 -0.48 0.27
C ARG A 182 -5.59 0.86 -0.41
N VAL A 183 -5.11 1.97 0.17
CA VAL A 183 -5.15 3.30 -0.49
C VAL A 183 -4.32 3.26 -1.77
N ARG A 184 -3.06 2.79 -1.68
CA ARG A 184 -2.13 2.69 -2.83
C ARG A 184 -2.66 1.78 -3.94
N HIS A 185 -3.32 0.68 -3.58
CA HIS A 185 -4.00 -0.18 -4.55
C HIS A 185 -5.08 0.60 -5.33
N THR A 186 -5.81 1.47 -4.65
CA THR A 186 -6.86 2.26 -5.30
C THR A 186 -6.25 3.30 -6.24
N GLU A 187 -5.21 4.01 -5.81
CA GLU A 187 -4.44 4.93 -6.65
C GLU A 187 -3.87 4.22 -7.90
N LEU A 188 -3.35 3.00 -7.74
CA LEU A 188 -2.88 2.18 -8.85
C LEU A 188 -4.00 1.88 -9.86
N VAL A 189 -5.18 1.49 -9.39
CA VAL A 189 -6.35 1.25 -10.27
C VAL A 189 -6.68 2.51 -11.07
N HIS A 190 -6.66 3.68 -10.44
CA HIS A 190 -6.89 4.96 -11.13
C HIS A 190 -5.80 5.26 -12.17
N ALA A 191 -4.52 5.15 -11.79
CA ALA A 191 -3.40 5.39 -12.70
C ALA A 191 -3.44 4.44 -13.93
N ARG A 192 -3.86 3.19 -13.73
CA ARG A 192 -4.03 2.22 -14.81
C ARG A 192 -5.20 2.57 -15.73
N ASN A 193 -6.36 2.90 -15.18
CA ASN A 193 -7.54 3.28 -15.98
C ASN A 193 -7.25 4.53 -16.82
N GLU A 194 -6.58 5.52 -16.24
CA GLU A 194 -6.16 6.74 -16.92
C GLU A 194 -5.15 6.44 -18.04
N TYR A 195 -4.11 5.65 -17.76
CA TYR A 195 -3.15 5.21 -18.76
C TYR A 195 -3.82 4.51 -19.94
N LEU A 196 -4.68 3.52 -19.67
CA LEU A 196 -5.38 2.76 -20.70
C LEU A 196 -6.34 3.65 -21.50
N GLY A 197 -7.00 4.62 -20.85
CA GLY A 197 -7.86 5.60 -21.52
C GLY A 197 -7.11 6.50 -22.50
N ARG A 198 -5.82 6.81 -22.25
CA ARG A 198 -4.98 7.56 -23.20
C ARG A 198 -4.48 6.75 -24.39
N GLN A 199 -4.46 5.42 -24.27
CA GLN A 199 -4.00 4.51 -25.34
C GLN A 199 -5.11 4.10 -26.31
N ALA A 200 -6.37 4.37 -25.97
CA ALA A 200 -7.56 4.08 -26.77
C ALA A 200 -7.83 5.20 -27.80
#